data_AF-A0A351CL59-F1
#
_entry.id   AF-A0A351CL59-F1
#
_cell.length_a   1.000
_cell.length_b   1.000
_cell.length_c   1.000
_cell.angle_alpha   90.00
_cell.angle_beta   90.00
_cell.angle_gamma   90.00
#
_symmetry.space_group_name_H-M   'P 1'
#
loop_
_entity.id
_entity.type
_entity.pdbx_description
1 polymer ?
#
loop_
_entity_poly.entity_id
_entity_poly.type
_entity_poly.pdbx_seq_one_letter_code
_entity_poly.pdbx_strand_id
1 'polypeptide(L)'
;MTLMDSFKDLEYSQAMESDAIAIEWLKKNKNRFGQYIDGKFISQKNAKLIDVTSPNDSTLLAKIETADNNQIEKAVEAAIRSQKSWFDMGGHERAKILYSLARSLQKHARLAAVLET
;
A
#
# COMPACT_ATOMS: atom_id res chain seq x y z
N MET A 1 -3.53 38.80 -4.61
CA MET A 1 -3.05 38.42 -3.26
C MET A 1 -1.59 38.86 -3.19
N THR A 2 -1.25 39.79 -2.30
CA THR A 2 0.14 40.27 -2.18
C THR A 2 0.89 39.43 -1.15
N LEU A 3 2.23 39.35 -1.27
CA LEU A 3 3.08 38.59 -0.34
C LEU A 3 2.86 39.02 1.13
N MET A 4 2.57 40.31 1.34
CA MET A 4 2.28 40.90 2.65
C MET A 4 0.98 40.38 3.30
N ASP A 5 0.00 39.99 2.49
CA ASP A 5 -1.27 39.43 3.00
C ASP A 5 -1.04 38.00 3.53
N SER A 6 -0.27 37.18 2.81
CA SER A 6 0.08 35.81 3.20
C SER A 6 0.89 35.74 4.52
N PHE A 7 1.75 36.72 4.78
CA PHE A 7 2.48 36.83 6.06
C PHE A 7 1.60 37.23 7.24
N LYS A 8 0.49 37.95 7.01
CA LYS A 8 -0.47 38.33 8.07
C LYS A 8 -1.40 37.19 8.43
N ASP A 9 -1.90 36.48 7.43
CA ASP A 9 -2.86 35.40 7.61
C ASP A 9 -2.19 34.07 8.00
N LEU A 10 -0.84 34.04 8.03
CA LEU A 10 -0.05 32.83 8.26
C LEU A 10 -0.54 31.69 7.36
N GLU A 11 -0.88 32.01 6.11
CA GLU A 11 -1.34 31.02 5.14
C GLU A 11 -0.19 30.03 4.89
N TYR A 12 -0.25 28.89 5.58
CA TYR A 12 0.62 27.78 5.31
C TYR A 12 0.38 27.37 3.86
N SER A 13 1.43 27.48 3.04
CA SER A 13 1.43 26.87 1.71
C SER A 13 1.00 25.42 1.83
N GLN A 14 0.20 24.92 0.88
CA GLN A 14 -0.28 23.53 0.90
C GLN A 14 0.90 22.61 1.20
N ALA A 15 0.82 21.92 2.35
CA ALA A 15 1.91 21.10 2.82
C ALA A 15 2.27 20.14 1.70
N MET A 16 3.55 20.06 1.37
CA MET A 16 4.03 19.13 0.37
C MET A 16 3.49 17.71 0.72
N GLU A 17 3.46 17.35 2.00
CA GLU A 17 2.99 16.06 2.52
C GLU A 17 1.45 15.93 2.61
N SER A 18 0.68 16.63 1.78
CA SER A 18 -0.79 16.48 1.76
C SER A 18 -1.21 15.00 1.59
N ASP A 19 -2.12 14.58 2.45
CA ASP A 19 -2.81 13.28 2.47
C ASP A 19 -3.75 13.04 1.28
N ALA A 20 -4.09 14.09 0.53
CA ALA A 20 -5.04 14.04 -0.58
C ALA A 20 -4.68 12.94 -1.61
N ILE A 21 -3.41 12.81 -1.97
CA ILE A 21 -2.94 11.81 -2.94
C ILE A 21 -3.11 10.38 -2.38
N ALA A 22 -2.84 10.20 -1.08
CA ALA A 22 -3.00 8.91 -0.41
C ALA A 22 -4.49 8.53 -0.31
N ILE A 23 -5.35 9.46 0.06
CA ILE A 23 -6.79 9.28 0.11
C ILE A 23 -7.36 8.96 -1.27
N GLU A 24 -6.92 9.65 -2.33
CA GLU A 24 -7.31 9.33 -3.71
C GLU A 24 -6.84 7.94 -4.13
N TRP A 25 -5.61 7.55 -3.76
CA TRP A 25 -5.10 6.21 -4.03
C TRP A 25 -5.92 5.13 -3.34
N LEU A 26 -6.29 5.32 -2.06
CA LEU A 26 -7.18 4.42 -1.34
C LEU A 26 -8.53 4.30 -2.08
N LYS A 27 -9.14 5.43 -2.44
CA LYS A 27 -10.44 5.47 -3.14
C LYS A 27 -10.38 4.75 -4.48
N LYS A 28 -9.30 4.93 -5.25
CA LYS A 28 -9.07 4.23 -6.51
C LYS A 28 -9.03 2.71 -6.33
N ASN A 29 -8.56 2.24 -5.18
CA ASN A 29 -8.54 0.84 -4.79
C ASN A 29 -9.78 0.43 -3.97
N LYS A 30 -10.86 1.21 -4.03
CA LYS A 30 -12.15 0.97 -3.36
C LYS A 30 -12.07 0.87 -1.83
N ASN A 31 -11.01 1.40 -1.22
CA ASN A 31 -10.75 1.32 0.23
C ASN A 31 -10.87 -0.10 0.79
N ARG A 32 -10.67 -1.14 -0.03
CA ARG A 32 -10.88 -2.54 0.37
C ARG A 32 -9.77 -3.42 -0.18
N PHE A 33 -9.01 -4.02 0.72
CA PHE A 33 -7.83 -4.79 0.37
C PHE A 33 -7.99 -6.26 0.81
N GLY A 34 -7.83 -7.15 -0.16
CA GLY A 34 -7.75 -8.59 0.04
C GLY A 34 -6.31 -9.10 0.06
N GLN A 35 -6.15 -10.42 -0.04
CA GLN A 35 -4.85 -11.08 0.00
C GLN A 35 -4.17 -11.02 -1.37
N TYR A 36 -2.83 -10.93 -1.42
CA TYR A 36 -2.07 -11.06 -2.67
C TYR A 36 -1.43 -12.45 -2.74
N ILE A 37 -2.01 -13.34 -3.55
CA ILE A 37 -1.64 -14.76 -3.62
C ILE A 37 -1.42 -15.12 -5.09
N ASP A 38 -0.32 -15.82 -5.38
CA ASP A 38 0.02 -16.33 -6.72
C ASP A 38 0.01 -15.21 -7.80
N GLY A 39 0.51 -14.03 -7.44
CA GLY A 39 0.62 -12.89 -8.34
C GLY A 39 -0.68 -12.10 -8.55
N LYS A 40 -1.73 -12.34 -7.76
CA LYS A 40 -3.04 -11.68 -7.92
C LYS A 40 -3.62 -11.26 -6.58
N PHE A 41 -4.34 -10.13 -6.59
CA PHE A 41 -5.21 -9.78 -5.48
C PHE A 41 -6.47 -10.64 -5.49
N ILE A 42 -6.75 -11.31 -4.37
CA ILE A 42 -7.89 -12.17 -4.14
C ILE A 42 -8.74 -11.55 -3.04
N SER A 43 -10.02 -11.37 -3.34
CA SER A 43 -11.02 -10.83 -2.41
C SER A 43 -12.16 -11.82 -2.26
N GLN A 44 -12.73 -11.93 -1.06
CA GLN A 44 -13.91 -12.74 -0.78
C GLN A 44 -15.10 -11.86 -0.42
N LYS A 45 -16.27 -12.19 -0.96
CA LYS A 45 -17.49 -11.38 -0.74
C LYS A 45 -17.89 -11.29 0.74
N ASN A 46 -17.72 -12.37 1.49
CA ASN A 46 -18.15 -12.49 2.89
C ASN A 46 -16.96 -12.54 3.87
N ALA A 47 -15.78 -12.04 3.47
CA ALA A 47 -14.65 -11.97 4.38
C ALA A 47 -14.98 -11.11 5.60
N LYS A 48 -14.54 -11.55 6.77
CA LYS A 48 -14.51 -10.70 7.96
C LYS A 48 -13.60 -9.51 7.68
N LEU A 49 -14.12 -8.30 7.87
CA LEU A 49 -13.38 -7.06 7.62
C LEU A 49 -12.79 -6.53 8.93
N ILE A 50 -11.58 -6.01 8.84
CA ILE A 50 -10.93 -5.22 9.88
C ILE A 50 -10.89 -3.78 9.37
N ASP A 51 -11.41 -2.86 10.17
CA ASP A 51 -11.40 -1.43 9.85
C ASP A 51 -10.03 -0.86 10.18
N VAL A 52 -9.45 -0.14 9.21
CA VAL A 52 -8.20 0.60 9.35
C VAL A 52 -8.57 2.07 9.49
N THR A 53 -8.31 2.62 10.67
CA THR A 53 -8.66 3.99 11.01
C THR A 53 -7.42 4.85 11.24
N SER A 54 -7.52 6.13 10.91
CA SER A 54 -6.50 7.14 11.25
C SER A 54 -6.34 7.25 12.77
N PRO A 55 -5.12 7.20 13.31
CA PRO A 55 -4.89 7.36 14.75
C PRO A 55 -5.11 8.80 15.23
N ASN A 56 -5.09 9.79 14.32
CA ASN A 56 -5.24 11.20 14.66
C ASN A 56 -6.69 11.57 15.02
N ASP A 57 -7.67 11.02 14.29
CA ASP A 57 -9.08 11.43 14.37
C ASP A 57 -10.08 10.26 14.30
N SER A 58 -9.58 9.02 14.31
CA SER A 58 -10.37 7.79 14.17
C SER A 58 -11.17 7.68 12.86
N THR A 59 -10.86 8.48 11.84
CA THR A 59 -11.54 8.39 10.54
C THR A 59 -11.23 7.07 9.86
N LEU A 60 -12.24 6.46 9.22
CA LEU A 60 -12.07 5.21 8.49
C LEU A 60 -11.32 5.43 7.17
N LEU A 61 -10.15 4.82 7.03
CA LEU A 61 -9.31 4.92 5.84
C LEU A 61 -9.57 3.77 4.86
N ALA A 62 -9.59 2.54 5.37
CA ALA A 62 -9.77 1.33 4.57
C ALA A 62 -10.35 0.17 5.36
N LYS A 63 -10.74 -0.89 4.66
CA LYS A 63 -11.09 -2.19 5.23
C LYS A 63 -10.17 -3.26 4.67
N ILE A 64 -9.54 -4.04 5.54
CA ILE A 64 -8.74 -5.20 5.13
C ILE A 64 -9.53 -6.49 5.39
N GLU A 65 -9.43 -7.44 4.48
CA GLU A 65 -10.07 -8.75 4.63
C GLU A 65 -9.20 -9.65 5.52
N THR A 66 -9.83 -10.29 6.50
CA THR A 66 -9.19 -11.37 7.27
C THR A 66 -9.08 -12.59 6.36
N ALA A 67 -7.87 -13.14 6.23
CA ALA A 67 -7.65 -14.35 5.45
C ALA A 67 -8.37 -15.55 6.08
N ASP A 68 -9.01 -16.38 5.26
CA ASP A 68 -9.51 -17.68 5.69
C ASP A 68 -8.44 -18.78 5.54
N ASN A 69 -8.71 -19.96 6.12
CA ASN A 69 -7.77 -21.08 6.08
C ASN A 69 -7.43 -21.52 4.64
N ASN A 70 -8.38 -21.43 3.70
CA ASN A 70 -8.19 -21.81 2.31
C ASN A 70 -7.27 -20.83 1.55
N GLN A 71 -7.37 -19.53 1.84
CA GLN A 71 -6.44 -18.53 1.33
C GLN A 71 -5.04 -18.73 1.89
N ILE A 72 -4.92 -19.08 3.17
CA ILE A 72 -3.63 -19.38 3.80
C ILE A 72 -2.99 -20.61 3.13
N GLU A 73 -3.74 -21.69 2.95
CA GLU A 73 -3.27 -22.90 2.28
C GLU A 73 -2.81 -22.60 0.84
N LYS A 74 -3.62 -21.89 0.06
CA LYS A 74 -3.24 -21.44 -1.30
C LYS A 74 -1.98 -20.58 -1.32
N ALA A 75 -1.81 -19.70 -0.34
CA ALA A 75 -0.62 -18.86 -0.23
C ALA A 75 0.63 -19.72 0.02
N VAL A 76 0.53 -20.69 0.92
CA VAL A 76 1.62 -21.63 1.23
C VAL A 76 1.95 -22.50 0.03
N GLU A 77 0.94 -23.08 -0.62
CA GLU A 77 1.15 -23.88 -1.84
C GLU A 77 1.81 -23.06 -2.96
N ALA A 78 1.37 -21.83 -3.18
CA ALA A 78 1.98 -20.94 -4.17
C ALA A 78 3.44 -20.62 -3.85
N ALA A 79 3.75 -20.40 -2.57
CA ALA A 79 5.13 -20.20 -2.11
C ALA A 79 5.99 -21.46 -2.35
N ILE A 80 5.48 -22.65 -2.03
CA ILE A 80 6.20 -23.93 -2.24
C ILE A 80 6.47 -24.15 -3.75
N ARG A 81 5.45 -23.96 -4.60
CA ARG A 81 5.60 -24.13 -6.06
C ARG A 81 6.62 -23.17 -6.66
N SER A 82 6.66 -21.92 -6.19
CA SER A 82 7.56 -20.89 -6.73
C SER A 82 8.98 -20.94 -6.15
N GLN A 83 9.19 -21.61 -5.03
CA GLN A 83 10.48 -21.63 -4.33
C GLN A 83 11.62 -22.15 -5.22
N LYS A 84 11.39 -23.25 -5.95
CA LYS A 84 12.44 -23.88 -6.77
C LYS A 84 12.91 -22.95 -7.88
N SER A 85 11.99 -22.42 -8.68
CA SER A 85 12.34 -21.52 -9.78
C SER A 85 12.95 -20.21 -9.29
N TRP A 86 12.47 -19.67 -8.16
CA TRP A 86 13.07 -18.50 -7.52
C TRP A 86 14.51 -18.74 -7.04
N PHE A 87 14.78 -19.92 -6.49
CA PHE A 87 16.13 -20.31 -6.07
C PHE A 87 17.05 -20.50 -7.28
N ASP A 88 16.59 -21.22 -8.30
CA ASP A 88 17.33 -21.56 -9.51
C ASP A 88 17.72 -20.32 -10.35
N MET A 89 17.02 -19.18 -10.20
CA MET A 89 17.41 -17.88 -10.81
C MET A 89 18.80 -17.37 -10.39
N GLY A 90 19.34 -17.85 -9.26
CA GLY A 90 20.63 -17.38 -8.74
C GLY A 90 20.62 -15.96 -8.18
N GLY A 91 21.74 -15.54 -7.59
CA GLY A 91 21.82 -14.27 -6.86
C GLY A 91 21.66 -13.03 -7.74
N HIS A 92 22.23 -13.06 -8.95
CA HIS A 92 22.24 -11.89 -9.84
C HIS A 92 20.84 -11.53 -10.36
N GLU A 93 20.06 -12.50 -10.83
CA GLU A 93 18.70 -12.24 -11.31
C GLU A 93 17.78 -11.78 -10.18
N ARG A 94 17.89 -12.39 -8.98
CA ARG A 94 17.14 -11.91 -7.81
C ARG A 94 17.51 -10.47 -7.42
N ALA A 95 18.79 -10.09 -7.55
CA ALA A 95 19.23 -8.71 -7.29
C ALA A 95 18.60 -7.70 -8.26
N LYS A 96 18.42 -8.07 -9.55
CA LYS A 96 17.70 -7.22 -10.52
C LYS A 96 16.25 -6.98 -10.10
N ILE A 97 15.58 -8.00 -9.59
CA ILE A 97 14.19 -7.90 -9.12
C ILE A 97 14.09 -6.98 -7.90
N LEU A 98 14.98 -7.17 -6.91
CA LEU A 98 15.04 -6.30 -5.72
C LEU A 98 15.38 -4.85 -6.08
N TYR A 99 16.27 -4.64 -7.04
CA TYR A 99 16.60 -3.30 -7.53
C TYR A 99 15.39 -2.63 -8.20
N SER A 100 14.63 -3.37 -9.02
CA SER A 100 13.39 -2.87 -9.64
C SER A 100 12.34 -2.49 -8.58
N LEU A 101 12.19 -3.31 -7.53
CA LEU A 101 11.32 -3.02 -6.39
C LEU A 101 11.76 -1.73 -5.69
N ALA A 102 13.06 -1.59 -5.38
CA ALA A 102 13.61 -0.41 -4.72
C ALA A 102 13.39 0.87 -5.54
N ARG A 103 13.62 0.81 -6.86
CA ARG A 103 13.38 1.95 -7.77
C ARG A 103 11.90 2.33 -7.82
N SER A 104 11.01 1.33 -7.82
CA SER A 104 9.57 1.56 -7.78
C SER A 104 9.16 2.22 -6.47
N LEU A 105 9.67 1.73 -5.33
CA LEU A 105 9.42 2.33 -4.02
C LEU A 105 9.94 3.78 -3.96
N GLN A 106 11.16 4.04 -4.41
CA GLN A 106 11.74 5.39 -4.47
C GLN A 106 10.87 6.36 -5.28
N LYS A 107 10.36 5.91 -6.44
CA LYS A 107 9.46 6.71 -7.28
C LYS A 107 8.16 7.09 -6.55
N HIS A 108 7.71 6.25 -5.62
CA HIS A 108 6.47 6.43 -4.86
C HIS A 108 6.70 6.73 -3.37
N ALA A 109 7.92 7.12 -2.98
CA ALA A 109 8.34 7.21 -1.58
C ALA A 109 7.46 8.15 -0.75
N ARG A 110 7.03 9.26 -1.34
CA ARG A 110 6.14 10.21 -0.68
C ARG A 110 4.77 9.63 -0.38
N LEU A 111 4.17 8.93 -1.34
CA LEU A 111 2.88 8.26 -1.15
C LEU A 111 2.99 7.21 -0.03
N ALA A 112 4.07 6.44 -0.03
CA ALA A 112 4.32 5.45 1.03
C ALA A 112 4.49 6.12 2.40
N ALA A 113 5.26 7.21 2.50
CA ALA A 113 5.47 7.93 3.76
C ALA A 113 4.16 8.50 4.34
N VAL A 114 3.33 9.10 3.50
CA VAL A 114 2.03 9.67 3.90
C VAL A 114 1.04 8.58 4.33
N LEU A 115 1.05 7.41 3.68
CA LEU A 115 0.18 6.28 4.06
C LEU A 115 0.54 5.65 5.41
N GLU A 116 1.78 5.80 5.87
CA GLU A 116 2.29 5.23 7.13
C GLU A 116 1.99 6.14 8.34
N THR A 117 1.63 7.42 8.11
CA THR A 117 1.44 8.45 9.15
C THR A 117 0.00 8.48 9.67
#